data_AF-A0A356QQ84-F1
#
_entry.id   AF-A0A356QQ84-F1
#
_cell.length_a   1.000
_cell.length_b   1.000
_cell.length_c   1.000
_cell.angle_alpha   90.00
_cell.angle_beta   90.00
_cell.angle_gamma   90.00
#
_symmetry.space_group_name_H-M   'P 1'
#
loop_
_entity.id
_entity.type
_entity.pdbx_description
1 polymer ?
#
loop_
_entity_poly.entity_id
_entity_poly.type
_entity_poly.pdbx_seq_one_letter_code
_entity_poly.pdbx_strand_id
1 'polypeptide(L)'
;DSLLIVCNFTPIPRENYRIGVPAADHYVEIFNSDAAHLGGSNIINSDRLMCEQIAQHGREHSVSLTVPPLAAVALKPLDAGNS
;
A
#
# COMPACT_ATOMS: atom_id res chain seq x y z
N ASP A 1 10.11 -7.86 -11.34
CA ASP A 1 8.99 -7.14 -10.70
C ASP A 1 9.26 -6.92 -9.23
N SER A 2 8.91 -5.74 -8.73
CA SER A 2 9.03 -5.35 -7.32
C SER A 2 7.65 -5.31 -6.68
N LEU A 3 7.55 -5.67 -5.40
CA LEU A 3 6.33 -5.53 -4.60
C LEU A 3 6.65 -4.80 -3.30
N LEU A 4 5.72 -3.96 -2.86
CA LEU A 4 5.73 -3.38 -1.53
C LEU A 4 4.80 -4.19 -0.63
N ILE A 5 5.35 -4.80 0.42
CA ILE A 5 4.57 -5.57 1.40
C ILE A 5 4.49 -4.77 2.70
N VAL A 6 3.27 -4.59 3.21
CA VAL A 6 2.99 -3.85 4.45
C VAL A 6 2.19 -4.74 5.38
N CYS A 7 2.67 -4.92 6.61
CA CYS A 7 2.00 -5.74 7.62
C CYS A 7 1.66 -4.90 8.85
N ASN A 8 0.40 -4.97 9.29
CA ASN A 8 -0.03 -4.42 10.57
C ASN A 8 -0.32 -5.58 11.54
N PHE A 9 0.54 -5.75 12.54
CA PHE A 9 0.39 -6.77 13.58
C PHE A 9 -0.33 -6.28 14.84
N THR A 10 -1.14 -5.21 14.72
CA THR A 10 -1.96 -4.67 15.80
C THR A 10 -3.43 -4.66 15.40
N PRO A 11 -4.38 -4.75 16.35
CA PRO A 11 -5.82 -4.73 16.05
C PRO A 11 -6.34 -3.33 15.69
N ILE A 12 -5.47 -2.32 15.58
CA ILE A 12 -5.84 -0.94 15.29
C ILE A 12 -5.48 -0.65 13.82
N PRO A 13 -6.44 -0.24 12.97
CA PRO A 13 -6.16 0.18 11.60
C PRO A 13 -5.17 1.36 11.57
N ARG A 14 -4.34 1.42 10.53
CA ARG A 14 -3.42 2.55 10.29
C ARG A 14 -3.89 3.34 9.08
N GLU A 15 -4.66 4.39 9.31
CA GLU A 15 -5.11 5.31 8.27
C GLU A 15 -3.99 6.29 7.90
N ASN A 16 -3.97 6.72 6.63
CA ASN A 16 -2.99 7.67 6.09
C ASN A 16 -1.53 7.31 6.43
N TYR A 17 -1.24 6.01 6.50
CA TYR A 17 0.06 5.50 6.89
C TYR A 17 1.03 5.70 5.73
N ARG A 18 2.07 6.50 5.94
CA ARG A 18 3.00 6.87 4.86
C ARG A 18 4.26 6.04 4.88
N ILE A 19 4.58 5.44 3.74
CA ILE A 19 5.73 4.55 3.56
C ILE A 19 6.62 5.09 2.44
N GLY A 20 7.92 5.22 2.72
CA GLY A 20 8.92 5.55 1.70
C GLY A 20 9.08 4.44 0.66
N VAL A 21 9.06 4.81 -0.62
CA VAL A 21 9.09 3.87 -1.75
C VAL A 21 10.04 4.37 -2.85
N PRO A 22 10.48 3.49 -3.77
CA PRO A 22 11.06 3.94 -5.04
C PRO A 22 10.05 4.78 -5.84
N ALA A 23 10.55 5.65 -6.72
CA ALA A 23 9.71 6.43 -7.62
C ALA A 23 8.88 5.50 -8.52
N ALA A 24 7.60 5.83 -8.68
CA ALA A 24 6.63 5.22 -9.59
C ALA A 24 5.53 6.27 -9.84
N ASP A 25 4.61 6.04 -10.78
CA ASP A 25 3.45 6.92 -10.93
C ASP A 25 2.42 6.62 -9.83
N HIS A 26 2.08 5.33 -9.70
CA HIS A 26 1.09 4.86 -8.74
C HIS A 26 1.47 3.51 -8.16
N TYR A 27 0.84 3.15 -7.05
CA TYR A 27 0.83 1.80 -6.51
C TYR A 27 -0.60 1.27 -6.52
N VAL A 28 -0.77 -0.01 -6.82
CA VAL A 28 -2.08 -0.67 -6.82
C VAL A 28 -2.08 -1.83 -5.84
N GLU A 29 -3.16 -1.95 -5.08
CA GLU A 29 -3.37 -3.07 -4.17
C GLU A 29 -3.68 -4.33 -4.98
N ILE A 30 -2.78 -5.31 -4.93
CA ILE A 30 -2.92 -6.59 -5.65
C ILE A 30 -3.29 -7.74 -4.71
N PHE A 31 -3.10 -7.55 -3.40
CA PHE A 31 -3.49 -8.50 -2.37
C PHE A 31 -3.72 -7.78 -1.05
N ASN A 32 -4.75 -8.22 -0.32
CA ASN A 32 -5.09 -7.74 1.01
C ASN A 32 -5.72 -8.88 1.79
N SER A 33 -5.08 -9.29 2.89
CA SER A 33 -5.59 -10.39 3.72
C SER A 33 -6.87 -10.02 4.48
N ASP A 34 -7.22 -8.73 4.57
CA ASP A 34 -8.47 -8.24 5.17
C ASP A 34 -9.66 -8.22 4.18
N ALA A 35 -9.47 -8.67 2.93
CA ALA A 35 -10.55 -8.69 1.96
C ALA A 35 -11.74 -9.55 2.43
N ALA A 36 -12.98 -9.11 2.15
CA ALA A 36 -14.20 -9.78 2.61
C ALA A 36 -14.25 -11.28 2.24
N HIS A 37 -13.79 -11.63 1.04
CA HIS A 37 -13.79 -13.02 0.54
C HIS A 37 -12.79 -13.94 1.27
N LEU A 38 -11.85 -13.35 2.03
CA LEU A 38 -10.93 -14.07 2.92
C LEU A 38 -11.41 -14.07 4.38
N GLY A 39 -12.58 -13.47 4.66
CA GLY A 39 -13.16 -13.37 5.99
C GLY A 39 -12.70 -12.14 6.80
N GLY A 40 -12.07 -11.16 6.15
CA GLY A 40 -11.65 -9.92 6.80
C GLY A 40 -12.72 -8.83 6.82
N SER A 41 -12.37 -7.67 7.37
CA SER A 41 -13.26 -6.51 7.55
C SER A 41 -13.49 -5.67 6.29
N ASN A 42 -12.79 -6.00 5.21
CA ASN A 42 -12.87 -5.37 3.89
C ASN A 42 -12.46 -3.89 3.88
N ILE A 43 -11.47 -3.53 4.68
CA ILE A 43 -10.79 -2.24 4.56
C ILE A 43 -9.83 -2.35 3.38
N ILE A 44 -10.19 -1.71 2.28
CA ILE A 44 -9.44 -1.73 1.02
C ILE A 44 -8.95 -0.33 0.65
N ASN A 45 -7.82 -0.26 -0.04
CA ASN A 45 -7.32 0.98 -0.60
C ASN A 45 -7.98 1.32 -1.94
N SER A 46 -7.86 2.58 -2.38
CA SER A 46 -8.29 2.99 -3.72
C SER A 46 -7.52 2.23 -4.80
N ASP A 47 -8.16 2.02 -5.96
CA ASP A 47 -7.58 1.30 -7.10
C ASP A 47 -6.19 1.79 -7.51
N ARG A 48 -5.90 3.08 -7.28
CA ARG A 48 -4.58 3.69 -7.49
C ARG A 48 -4.23 4.56 -6.29
N LEU A 49 -3.09 4.26 -5.68
CA LEU A 49 -2.46 5.06 -4.64
C LEU A 49 -1.38 5.93 -5.28
N MET A 50 -1.48 7.25 -5.12
CA MET A 50 -0.53 8.18 -5.71
C MET A 50 0.84 8.04 -5.06
N CYS A 51 1.89 7.97 -5.88
CA CYS A 51 3.26 8.09 -5.40
C CYS A 51 3.63 9.58 -5.38
N GLU A 52 3.90 10.11 -4.19
CA GLU A 52 4.16 11.53 -4.00
C GLU A 52 5.64 11.78 -3.71
N GLN A 53 6.16 12.92 -4.15
CA GLN A 53 7.52 13.38 -3.84
C GLN A 53 7.59 13.94 -2.40
N ILE A 54 7.30 13.09 -1.42
CA ILE A 54 7.35 13.38 0.00
C ILE A 54 8.34 12.39 0.63
N ALA A 55 9.41 12.91 1.23
CA ALA A 55 10.47 12.09 1.80
C ALA A 55 9.98 11.33 3.05
N GLN A 56 10.24 10.02 3.10
CA GLN A 56 9.86 9.14 4.20
C GLN A 56 10.77 7.90 4.22
N HIS A 57 11.09 7.34 5.40
CA HIS A 57 11.89 6.12 5.56
C HIS A 57 13.22 6.11 4.75
N GLY A 58 13.86 7.26 4.58
CA GLY A 58 15.10 7.40 3.80
C GLY A 58 14.93 7.33 2.28
N ARG A 59 13.70 7.49 1.77
CA ARG A 59 13.37 7.59 0.34
C ARG A 59 12.80 8.98 0.02
N GLU A 60 13.01 9.46 -1.20
CA GLU A 60 12.49 10.77 -1.67
C GLU A 60 11.00 10.75 -1.99
N HIS A 61 10.47 9.56 -2.32
CA HIS A 61 9.06 9.35 -2.66
C HIS A 61 8.38 8.50 -1.60
N SER A 62 7.07 8.67 -1.45
CA SER A 62 6.26 7.89 -0.53
C SER A 62 4.83 7.72 -1.03
N VAL A 63 4.18 6.68 -0.52
CA VAL A 63 2.76 6.43 -0.73
C VAL A 63 2.05 6.46 0.62
N SER A 64 0.84 7.04 0.65
CA SER A 64 -0.05 6.98 1.80
C SER A 64 -1.15 5.97 1.54
N LEU A 65 -1.34 5.04 2.47
CA LEU A 65 -2.37 4.00 2.37
C LEU A 65 -3.05 3.77 3.73
N THR A 66 -4.20 3.13 3.70
CA THR A 66 -4.81 2.54 4.89
C THR A 66 -4.34 1.10 5.03
N VAL A 67 -3.75 0.76 6.19
CA VAL A 67 -3.36 -0.62 6.51
C VAL A 67 -4.40 -1.21 7.47
N PRO A 68 -5.13 -2.28 7.09
CA PRO A 68 -6.15 -2.87 7.94
C PRO A 68 -5.57 -3.45 9.24
N PRO A 69 -6.41 -3.72 10.26
CA PRO A 69 -5.95 -4.33 11.50
C PRO A 69 -5.55 -5.79 11.26
N LEU A 70 -4.48 -6.25 11.91
CA LEU A 70 -4.01 -7.65 11.83
C LEU A 70 -3.90 -8.21 10.40
N ALA A 71 -3.47 -7.38 9.43
CA ALA A 71 -3.48 -7.72 8.00
C ALA A 71 -2.14 -7.50 7.31
N ALA A 72 -1.97 -8.17 6.16
CA ALA A 72 -0.91 -7.95 5.19
C ALA A 72 -1.49 -7.44 3.87
N VAL A 73 -0.89 -6.37 3.35
CA VAL A 73 -1.23 -5.73 2.07
C VAL A 73 -0.03 -5.81 1.14
N ALA A 74 -0.25 -6.20 -0.12
CA ALA A 74 0.76 -6.15 -1.17
C ALA A 74 0.38 -5.14 -2.24
N LEU A 75 1.30 -4.22 -2.53
CA LEU A 75 1.15 -3.22 -3.57
C LEU A 75 2.13 -3.46 -4.71
N LYS A 76 1.66 -3.30 -5.95
CA LYS A 76 2.50 -3.33 -7.16
C LYS A 76 2.71 -1.90 -7.67
N PRO A 77 3.95 -1.48 -7.95
CA PRO A 77 4.21 -0.21 -8.64
C PRO A 77 3.69 -0.28 -10.07
N LEU A 78 3.08 0.81 -10.52
CA LEU A 78 2.72 1.06 -11.92
C LEU A 78 3.56 2.22 -12.42
N ASP A 79 4.41 1.92 -13.41
CA ASP A 79 5.18 2.90 -14.16
C ASP A 79 4.54 3.07 -15.54
N ALA A 80 4.60 4.29 -16.10
CA ALA A 80 4.14 4.59 -17.46
C ALA A 80 4.66 3.66 -18.58
N GLY A 81 5.71 2.85 -18.32
CA GLY A 81 6.35 1.97 -19.30
C GLY A 81 5.87 0.52 -19.36
N ASN A 82 5.09 0.04 -18.39
CA ASN A 82 4.59 -1.34 -18.38
C ASN A 82 3.07 -1.37 -18.61
N SER A 83 2.68 -1.19 -19.88
CA SER A 83 1.34 -1.49 -20.42
C SER A 83 1.33 -2.90 -21.00
#